data_AF-W1Y0U4-F1
#
_entry.id   AF-W1Y0U4-F1
#
_cell.length_a   1.000
_cell.length_b   1.000
_cell.length_c   1.000
_cell.angle_alpha   90.00
_cell.angle_beta   90.00
_cell.angle_gamma   90.00
#
_symmetry.space_group_name_H-M   'P 1'
#
loop_
_entity.id
_entity.type
_entity.pdbx_description
1 polymer ?
#
loop_
_entity_poly.entity_id
_entity_poly.type
_entity_poly.pdbx_seq_one_letter_code
_entity_poly.pdbx_strand_id
1 'polypeptide(L)'
;VKGHLPDTIAETDKQLNEMGHIWYADHVMGEFIASEEKADPSALFVITGDHSERFTFAREVSPNVASTIPIIFYGRGIHKDWLAPNAFGMSIQIIPTLAEL
;
A
#
# COMPACT_ATOMS: atom_id res chain seq x y z
N VAL A 1 -14.50 -15.01 1.67
CA VAL A 1 -13.30 -14.89 2.52
C VAL A 1 -13.30 -15.93 3.63
N LYS A 2 -14.38 -16.06 4.42
CA LYS A 2 -14.56 -17.16 5.39
C LYS A 2 -14.34 -18.54 4.74
N GLY A 3 -13.58 -19.41 5.39
CA GLY A 3 -13.16 -20.74 4.93
C GLY A 3 -12.02 -20.78 3.92
N HIS A 4 -11.42 -19.63 3.57
CA HIS A 4 -10.38 -19.51 2.54
C HIS A 4 -9.18 -18.66 2.98
N LEU A 5 -9.01 -18.45 4.29
CA LEU A 5 -7.85 -17.75 4.82
C LEU A 5 -6.62 -18.68 4.85
N PRO A 6 -5.40 -18.15 4.61
CA PRO A 6 -4.18 -18.90 4.86
C PRO A 6 -4.08 -19.35 6.33
N ASP A 7 -3.48 -20.52 6.58
CA ASP A 7 -3.30 -21.08 7.94
C ASP A 7 -2.57 -20.13 8.92
N THR A 8 -1.84 -19.14 8.40
CA THR A 8 -1.12 -18.15 9.19
C THR A 8 -2.02 -17.04 9.75
N ILE A 9 -3.24 -16.89 9.25
CA ILE A 9 -4.20 -15.87 9.68
C ILE A 9 -5.35 -16.56 10.40
N ALA A 10 -5.59 -16.18 11.66
CA ALA A 10 -6.70 -16.73 12.41
C ALA A 10 -8.05 -16.28 11.82
N GLU A 11 -9.02 -17.19 11.82
CA GLU A 11 -10.35 -16.96 11.25
C GLU A 11 -11.32 -16.44 12.31
N THR A 12 -10.98 -15.29 12.91
CA THR A 12 -11.87 -14.60 13.84
C THR A 12 -12.70 -13.54 13.11
N ASP A 13 -13.90 -13.25 13.61
CA ASP A 13 -14.75 -12.20 13.01
C ASP A 13 -14.05 -10.83 13.01
N LYS A 14 -13.21 -10.55 14.02
CA LYS A 14 -12.38 -9.34 14.07
C LYS A 14 -11.40 -9.27 12.90
N GLN A 15 -10.62 -10.33 12.66
CA GLN A 15 -9.64 -10.37 11.56
C GLN A 15 -10.33 -10.31 10.20
N LEU A 16 -11.47 -10.99 10.04
CA LEU A 16 -12.26 -10.92 8.82
C LEU A 16 -12.74 -9.49 8.54
N ASN A 17 -13.18 -8.75 9.57
CA ASN A 17 -13.59 -7.35 9.43
C ASN A 17 -12.41 -6.43 9.07
N GLU A 18 -11.26 -6.59 9.72
CA GLU A 18 -10.03 -5.83 9.44
C GLU A 18 -9.55 -6.06 7.99
N MET A 19 -9.53 -7.31 7.53
CA MET A 19 -9.23 -7.63 6.14
C MET A 19 -10.26 -7.02 5.18
N GLY A 20 -11.54 -7.01 5.56
CA GLY A 20 -12.60 -6.35 4.81
C GLY A 20 -12.38 -4.85 4.67
N HIS A 21 -11.88 -4.17 5.71
CA HIS A 21 -11.53 -2.75 5.65
C HIS A 21 -10.38 -2.48 4.68
N ILE A 22 -9.30 -3.28 4.74
CA ILE A 22 -8.17 -3.15 3.81
C ILE A 22 -8.62 -3.39 2.37
N TRP A 23 -9.40 -4.45 2.14
CA TRP A 23 -9.93 -4.76 0.81
C TRP A 23 -10.83 -3.64 0.27
N TYR A 24 -11.73 -3.12 1.11
CA TYR A 24 -12.63 -2.05 0.67
C TYR A 24 -11.87 -0.76 0.38
N ALA A 25 -10.86 -0.42 1.18
CA ALA A 25 -9.98 0.72 0.94
C ALA A 25 -9.23 0.59 -0.39
N ASP A 26 -8.65 -0.58 -0.67
CA ASP A 26 -8.00 -0.89 -1.96
C ASP A 26 -8.97 -0.78 -3.13
N HIS A 27 -10.18 -1.34 -3.00
CA HIS A 27 -11.22 -1.29 -4.02
C HIS A 27 -11.62 0.15 -4.38
N VAL A 28 -11.95 0.99 -3.39
CA VAL A 28 -12.37 2.38 -3.64
C VAL A 28 -11.22 3.27 -4.11
N MET A 29 -9.98 3.01 -3.66
CA MET A 29 -8.80 3.68 -4.22
C MET A 29 -8.62 3.35 -5.70
N GLY A 30 -8.79 2.08 -6.08
CA GLY A 30 -8.72 1.66 -7.48
C GLY A 30 -9.77 2.34 -8.34
N GLU A 31 -11.02 2.45 -7.86
CA GLU A 31 -12.08 3.19 -8.55
C GLU A 31 -11.74 4.68 -8.72
N PHE A 32 -11.22 5.32 -7.66
CA PHE A 32 -10.79 6.72 -7.70
C PHE A 32 -9.66 6.95 -8.69
N ILE A 33 -8.60 6.14 -8.66
CA ILE A 33 -7.47 6.28 -9.59
C ILE A 33 -7.94 6.09 -11.02
N ALA A 34 -8.80 5.09 -11.28
CA ALA A 34 -9.34 4.85 -12.61
C ALA A 34 -10.24 5.98 -13.13
N SER A 35 -10.94 6.72 -12.24
CA SER A 35 -11.72 7.90 -12.63
C SER A 35 -10.83 9.10 -12.90
N GLU A 36 -9.86 9.36 -12.02
CA GLU A 36 -8.94 10.49 -12.16
C GLU A 36 -8.01 10.34 -13.36
N GLU A 37 -7.49 9.14 -13.63
CA GLU A 37 -6.64 8.88 -14.81
C GLU A 37 -7.39 9.12 -16.13
N LYS A 38 -8.72 8.87 -16.16
CA LYS A 38 -9.54 9.21 -17.32
C LYS A 38 -9.75 10.72 -17.47
N ALA A 39 -9.84 11.44 -16.36
CA ALA A 39 -10.04 12.89 -16.35
C ALA A 39 -8.75 13.63 -16.71
N ASP A 40 -7.61 13.19 -16.18
CA ASP A 40 -6.29 13.71 -16.44
C ASP A 40 -5.25 12.57 -16.63
N PRO A 41 -4.97 12.19 -17.88
CA PRO A 41 -3.95 11.18 -18.20
C PRO A 41 -2.51 11.60 -17.86
N SER A 42 -2.29 12.85 -17.41
CA SER A 42 -1.00 13.34 -16.94
C SER A 42 -0.83 13.26 -15.43
N ALA A 43 -1.87 12.88 -14.68
CA ALA A 43 -1.83 12.76 -13.24
C ALA A 43 -0.76 11.76 -12.77
N LEU A 44 -0.05 12.13 -11.71
CA LEU A 44 0.84 11.26 -10.95
C LEU A 44 0.16 10.90 -9.63
N PHE A 45 0.05 9.61 -9.36
CA PHE A 45 -0.48 9.08 -8.12
C PHE A 45 0.65 8.58 -7.22
N VAL A 46 0.65 9.04 -5.97
CA VAL A 46 1.50 8.53 -4.91
C VAL A 46 0.60 7.99 -3.81
N ILE A 47 0.65 6.68 -3.60
CA ILE A 47 -0.21 5.97 -2.65
C ILE A 47 0.67 5.45 -1.54
N THR A 48 0.33 5.74 -0.28
CA THR A 48 1.09 5.25 0.86
C THR A 48 0.23 5.09 2.11
N GLY A 49 0.65 4.21 3.02
CA GLY A 49 0.09 4.18 4.38
C GLY A 49 0.68 5.31 5.22
N ASP A 50 -0.10 5.89 6.14
CA ASP A 50 0.40 6.92 7.06
C ASP A 50 1.25 6.33 8.18
N HIS A 51 0.91 5.13 8.62
CA HIS A 51 1.66 4.35 9.60
C HIS A 51 1.47 2.85 9.39
N SER A 52 2.37 2.04 9.95
CA SER A 52 2.17 0.59 10.01
C SER A 52 1.02 0.25 10.97
N GLU A 53 0.16 -0.67 10.56
CA GLU A 53 -0.95 -1.16 11.38
C GLU A 53 -0.46 -1.86 12.66
N ARG A 54 -1.28 -1.82 13.72
CA ARG A 54 -0.95 -2.46 15.02
C ARG A 54 -1.46 -3.90 15.12
N PHE A 55 -2.02 -4.45 14.04
CA PHE A 55 -2.55 -5.81 14.02
C PHE A 55 -1.46 -6.82 13.62
N THR A 56 -1.32 -7.88 14.41
CA THR A 56 -0.42 -9.01 14.12
C THR A 56 -1.17 -10.07 13.31
N PHE A 57 -1.25 -9.88 11.99
CA PHE A 57 -1.74 -10.94 11.08
C PHE A 57 -0.74 -12.09 10.98
N ALA A 58 0.55 -11.79 11.10
CA ALA A 58 1.65 -12.75 11.11
C ALA A 58 2.15 -12.94 12.54
N ARG A 59 2.44 -14.20 12.90
CA ARG A 59 2.92 -14.57 14.25
C ARG A 59 4.32 -14.05 14.58
N GLU A 60 5.16 -13.87 13.57
CA GLU A 60 6.54 -13.40 13.72
C GLU A 60 6.86 -12.44 12.57
N VAL A 61 7.01 -11.15 12.89
CA VAL A 61 7.45 -10.12 11.95
C VAL A 61 8.62 -9.38 12.55
N SER A 62 9.71 -9.27 11.78
CA SER A 62 10.87 -8.47 12.17
C SER A 62 10.46 -7.00 12.35
N PRO A 63 11.19 -6.20 13.16
CA PRO A 63 10.89 -4.77 13.33
C PRO A 63 10.77 -4.02 12.00
N ASN A 64 11.61 -4.37 11.01
CA ASN A 64 11.57 -3.77 9.68
C ASN A 64 10.23 -4.03 8.98
N VAL A 65 9.75 -5.28 9.03
CA VAL A 65 8.45 -5.64 8.44
C VAL A 65 7.31 -4.98 9.21
N ALA A 66 7.40 -4.96 10.54
CA ALA A 66 6.40 -4.35 11.40
C ALA A 66 6.28 -2.83 11.23
N SER A 67 7.36 -2.13 10.82
CA SER A 67 7.36 -0.69 10.53
C SER A 67 7.10 -0.32 9.07
N THR A 68 6.96 -1.31 8.18
CA THR A 68 6.84 -1.04 6.74
C THR A 68 5.44 -0.56 6.40
N ILE A 69 5.38 0.51 5.62
CA ILE A 69 4.18 1.00 4.95
C ILE A 69 4.29 0.76 3.44
N PRO A 70 3.18 0.52 2.73
CA PRO A 70 3.21 0.46 1.28
C PRO A 70 3.56 1.85 0.72
N ILE A 71 4.27 1.87 -0.41
CA ILE A 71 4.43 3.06 -1.25
C ILE A 71 4.33 2.63 -2.72
N ILE A 72 3.48 3.32 -3.49
CA ILE A 72 3.28 3.07 -4.91
C ILE A 72 3.37 4.41 -5.64
N PHE A 73 4.24 4.48 -6.64
CA PHE A 73 4.24 5.53 -7.65
C PHE A 73 3.57 4.98 -8.91
N TYR A 74 2.51 5.62 -9.36
CA TYR A 74 1.75 5.19 -10.52
C TYR A 74 1.39 6.40 -11.39
N GLY A 75 1.60 6.28 -12.69
CA GLY A 75 1.31 7.34 -13.65
C GLY A 75 2.18 7.24 -14.89
N ARG A 76 1.87 8.07 -15.88
CA ARG A 76 2.61 8.11 -17.14
C ARG A 76 4.07 8.51 -16.90
N GLY A 77 5.00 7.74 -17.45
CA GLY A 77 6.44 8.05 -17.38
C GLY A 77 7.13 7.62 -16.09
N ILE A 78 6.44 6.97 -15.16
CA ILE A 78 7.09 6.31 -14.02
C ILE A 78 7.81 5.04 -14.47
N HIS A 79 9.08 4.91 -14.09
CA HIS A 79 9.93 3.77 -14.45
C HIS A 79 10.31 2.97 -13.20
N LYS A 80 10.04 1.66 -13.22
CA LYS A 80 10.28 0.76 -12.09
C LYS A 80 11.76 0.65 -11.69
N ASP A 81 12.67 0.90 -12.62
CA ASP A 81 14.13 0.84 -12.44
C ASP A 81 14.71 2.08 -11.75
N TRP A 82 13.90 3.13 -11.51
CA TRP A 82 14.31 4.28 -10.69
C TRP A 82 14.46 3.93 -9.20
N LEU A 83 13.76 2.89 -8.72
CA LEU A 83 13.89 2.39 -7.36
C LEU A 83 14.87 1.22 -7.34
N ALA A 84 15.98 1.37 -6.61
CA ALA A 84 16.91 0.27 -6.42
C ALA A 84 16.23 -0.88 -5.65
N PRO A 85 16.48 -2.16 -6.00
CA PRO A 85 15.79 -3.31 -5.40
C PRO A 85 15.86 -3.42 -3.87
N ASN A 86 16.86 -2.80 -3.26
CA ASN A 86 17.10 -2.80 -1.81
C ASN A 86 17.15 -1.36 -1.25
N ALA A 87 16.50 -0.41 -1.91
CA ALA A 87 16.38 0.95 -1.39
C ALA A 87 15.45 0.98 -0.17
N PHE A 88 15.86 1.73 0.85
CA PHE A 88 15.01 2.08 1.99
C PHE A 88 14.63 3.55 1.89
N GLY A 89 13.39 3.85 2.25
CA GLY A 89 12.85 5.21 2.28
C GLY A 89 11.97 5.42 3.50
N MET A 90 11.70 6.70 3.77
CA MET A 90 10.82 7.20 4.82
C MET A 90 9.82 8.17 4.21
N SER A 91 8.65 8.33 4.81
CA SER A 91 7.59 9.19 4.28
C SER A 91 8.02 10.64 4.05
N ILE A 92 9.00 11.16 4.83
CA ILE A 92 9.54 12.51 4.66
C ILE A 92 10.27 12.71 3.31
N GLN A 93 10.69 11.62 2.65
CA GLN A 93 11.39 11.67 1.37
C GLN A 93 10.42 11.73 0.18
N ILE A 94 9.10 11.58 0.39
CA ILE A 94 8.11 11.61 -0.69
C ILE A 94 8.12 12.97 -1.41
N ILE A 95 8.08 14.07 -0.67
CA ILE A 95 8.07 15.43 -1.25
C ILE A 95 9.34 15.74 -2.07
N PRO A 96 10.57 15.55 -1.55
CA PRO A 96 11.76 15.80 -2.37
C PRO A 96 11.88 14.83 -3.55
N THR A 97 11.34 13.61 -3.46
CA THR A 97 11.26 12.70 -4.61
C THR A 97 10.35 13.29 -5.69
N LEU A 98 9.18 13.79 -5.32
CA LEU A 98 8.24 14.41 -6.25
C LEU A 98 8.76 15.69 -6.89
N ALA A 99 9.65 16.42 -6.22
CA ALA A 99 10.25 17.62 -6.77
C ALA A 99 11.27 17.33 -7.90
N GLU A 100 11.82 16.11 -7.94
CA GLU A 100 12.80 15.68 -8.95
C GLU A 100 12.14 15.00 -10.17
N LEU A 101 10.93 14.45 -9.99
CA LEU A 101 10.13 13.82 -11.05
C LEU A 101 9.56 14.85 -12.03
#